data_AF-A0AAU4GGQ7-F1
#
_entry.id   AF-A0AAU4GGQ7-F1
#
_cell.length_a   1.000
_cell.length_b   1.000
_cell.length_c   1.000
_cell.angle_alpha   90.00
_cell.angle_beta   90.00
_cell.angle_gamma   90.00
#
_symmetry.space_group_name_H-M   'P 1'
#
loop_
_entity.id
_entity.type
_entity.pdbx_description
1 polymer ?
#
loop_
_entity_poly.entity_id
_entity_poly.type
_entity_poly.pdbx_seq_one_letter_code
_entity_poly.pdbx_strand_id
1 'polypeptide(L)'
;MADRALCLEPVELSGRERSVLRSVAARGSGSSLSCELEAGHGHEHVASVEDGWWLRWWPGRRVLESRAACAVAADGGERCRVPAGHEGGHSFDLAVRPDADGADQVVADAGWLGGRR
;
A
#
# COMPACT_ATOMS: atom_id res chain seq x y z
N MET A 1 12.09 21.61 5.06
CA MET A 1 11.82 20.94 3.77
C MET A 1 10.31 20.80 3.67
N ALA A 2 9.71 21.13 2.53
CA ALA A 2 8.26 20.99 2.39
C ALA A 2 7.96 19.50 2.22
N ASP A 3 7.33 18.89 3.22
CA ASP A 3 6.74 17.55 3.11
C ASP A 3 5.80 17.53 1.90
N ARG A 4 6.13 16.71 0.89
CA ARG A 4 5.30 16.54 -0.30
C ARG A 4 4.18 15.56 0.02
N ALA A 5 2.96 15.85 -0.44
CA ALA A 5 1.82 14.99 -0.13
C ALA A 5 1.83 13.69 -0.94
N LEU A 6 1.21 12.64 -0.41
CA LEU A 6 0.87 11.43 -1.15
C LEU A 6 -0.39 11.62 -1.99
N CYS A 7 -0.48 10.92 -3.11
CA CYS A 7 -1.62 10.93 -4.02
C CYS A 7 -2.88 10.35 -3.37
N LEU A 8 -2.77 9.19 -2.71
CA LEU A 8 -3.86 8.51 -2.00
C LEU A 8 -5.10 8.16 -2.85
N GLU A 9 -5.04 8.31 -4.17
CA GLU A 9 -6.14 7.91 -5.06
C GLU A 9 -6.49 6.43 -4.83
N PRO A 10 -7.74 6.11 -4.45
CA PRO A 10 -8.12 4.75 -4.14
C PRO A 10 -8.43 3.92 -5.39
N VAL A 11 -8.21 2.62 -5.30
CA VAL A 11 -8.67 1.62 -6.26
C VAL A 11 -9.42 0.52 -5.55
N GLU A 12 -10.68 0.32 -5.93
CA GLU A 12 -11.50 -0.79 -5.46
C GLU A 12 -11.12 -2.09 -6.16
N LEU A 13 -10.94 -3.14 -5.36
CA LEU A 13 -10.56 -4.46 -5.81
C LEU A 13 -11.80 -5.34 -6.01
N SER A 14 -11.98 -5.81 -7.24
CA SER A 14 -13.00 -6.81 -7.57
C SER A 14 -12.79 -8.10 -6.77
N GLY A 15 -13.83 -8.94 -6.69
CA GLY A 15 -13.72 -10.25 -6.04
C GLY A 15 -12.61 -11.13 -6.64
N ARG A 16 -12.40 -11.03 -7.97
CA ARG A 16 -11.34 -11.75 -8.67
C ARG A 16 -9.95 -11.22 -8.31
N GLU A 17 -9.75 -9.90 -8.33
CA GLU A 17 -8.48 -9.28 -7.92
C GLU A 17 -8.13 -9.63 -6.48
N ARG A 18 -9.07 -9.50 -5.54
CA ARG A 18 -8.86 -9.92 -4.15
C ARG A 18 -8.49 -11.39 -4.04
N SER A 19 -9.09 -12.26 -4.86
CA SER A 19 -8.74 -13.69 -4.85
C SER A 19 -7.33 -13.94 -5.36
N VAL A 20 -6.90 -13.23 -6.39
CA VAL A 20 -5.52 -13.32 -6.90
C VAL A 20 -4.55 -12.78 -5.85
N LEU A 21 -4.81 -11.61 -5.27
CA LEU A 21 -3.92 -11.00 -4.27
C LEU A 21 -3.79 -11.90 -3.03
N ARG A 22 -4.84 -12.58 -2.57
CA ARG A 22 -4.74 -13.57 -1.49
C ARG A 22 -3.81 -14.76 -1.80
N SER A 23 -3.58 -15.06 -3.07
CA SER A 23 -2.64 -16.13 -3.47
C SER A 23 -1.19 -15.65 -3.52
N VAL A 24 -0.97 -14.33 -3.53
CA VAL A 24 0.35 -13.71 -3.72
C VAL A 24 0.82 -13.01 -2.44
N ALA A 25 -0.10 -12.39 -1.70
CA ALA A 25 0.09 -11.81 -0.38
C ALA A 25 -0.37 -12.80 0.68
N ALA A 26 0.49 -13.07 1.66
CA ALA A 26 0.25 -14.13 2.64
C ALA A 26 -0.97 -13.84 3.53
N ARG A 27 -1.34 -12.56 3.73
CA ARG A 27 -2.54 -12.12 4.48
C ARG A 27 -3.04 -10.76 4.00
N GLY A 28 -4.37 -10.60 3.94
CA GLY A 28 -5.04 -9.31 4.10
C GLY A 28 -4.89 -8.29 2.97
N SER A 29 -5.43 -8.58 1.79
CA SER A 29 -5.78 -7.50 0.86
C SER A 29 -7.14 -6.94 1.29
N GLY A 30 -7.18 -5.68 1.72
CA GLY A 30 -8.43 -4.95 1.96
C GLY A 30 -9.34 -4.94 0.71
N SER A 31 -10.52 -4.32 0.81
CA SER A 31 -11.37 -4.12 -0.38
C SER A 31 -10.78 -3.10 -1.35
N SER A 32 -9.87 -2.26 -0.88
CA SER A 32 -9.25 -1.18 -1.65
C SER A 32 -7.78 -1.00 -1.33
N LEU A 33 -7.06 -0.38 -2.25
CA LEU A 33 -5.68 0.09 -2.11
C LEU A 33 -5.62 1.57 -2.46
N SER A 34 -4.63 2.30 -1.96
CA SER A 34 -4.45 3.73 -2.23
C SER A 34 -3.08 3.99 -2.84
N CYS A 35 -3.02 4.93 -3.78
CA CYS A 35 -1.76 5.31 -4.43
C CYS A 35 -0.71 5.81 -3.43
N GLU A 36 0.51 5.31 -3.55
CA GLU A 36 1.67 5.61 -2.71
C GLU A 36 2.67 6.61 -3.35
N LEU A 37 2.33 7.17 -4.52
CA LEU A 37 3.15 8.17 -5.21
C LEU A 37 2.88 9.58 -4.71
N GLU A 38 3.73 10.52 -5.12
CA GLU A 38 3.55 11.96 -4.89
C GLU A 38 2.24 12.49 -5.47
N ALA A 39 1.52 13.34 -4.73
CA ALA A 39 0.36 14.04 -5.25
C ALA A 39 0.72 14.86 -6.51
N GLY A 40 -0.05 14.68 -7.59
CA GLY A 40 0.24 15.31 -8.87
C GLY A 40 1.32 14.59 -9.70
N HIS A 41 1.61 13.31 -9.39
CA HIS A 41 2.30 12.42 -10.33
C HIS A 41 1.52 12.29 -11.65
N GLY A 42 2.09 11.61 -12.65
CA GLY A 42 1.51 11.47 -13.99
C GLY A 42 0.26 10.60 -14.05
N HIS A 43 0.25 9.61 -14.93
CA HIS A 43 -0.95 8.79 -15.18
C HIS A 43 -0.95 7.46 -14.45
N GLU A 44 0.21 7.04 -13.96
CA GLU A 44 0.37 5.75 -13.31
C GLU A 44 0.20 5.89 -11.82
N HIS A 45 -0.70 5.10 -11.23
CA HIS A 45 -0.77 4.94 -9.79
C HIS A 45 -0.19 3.59 -9.37
N VAL A 46 0.31 3.51 -8.14
CA VAL A 46 0.86 2.28 -7.59
C VAL A 46 0.64 2.14 -6.10
N ALA A 47 0.43 0.91 -5.66
CA ALA A 47 0.33 0.53 -4.25
C ALA A 47 1.09 -0.77 -4.02
N SER A 48 1.75 -0.85 -2.87
CA SER A 48 2.35 -2.10 -2.39
C SER A 48 1.23 -3.09 -2.03
N VAL A 49 1.45 -4.35 -2.36
CA VAL A 49 0.54 -5.45 -1.99
C VAL A 49 1.19 -6.34 -0.93
N GLU A 50 2.46 -6.68 -1.16
CA GLU A 50 3.33 -7.51 -0.34
C GLU A 50 4.78 -7.22 -0.79
N ASP A 51 5.78 -7.68 -0.04
CA ASP A 51 7.19 -7.51 -0.40
C ASP A 51 7.48 -7.87 -1.87
N GLY A 52 7.85 -6.85 -2.65
CA GLY A 52 8.21 -6.99 -4.06
C GLY A 52 7.04 -7.17 -5.03
N TRP A 53 5.79 -7.13 -4.56
CA TRP A 53 4.58 -7.21 -5.38
C TRP A 53 3.80 -5.91 -5.35
N TRP A 54 3.41 -5.46 -6.55
CA TRP A 54 2.83 -4.15 -6.78
C TRP A 54 1.55 -4.26 -7.59
N LEU A 55 0.51 -3.55 -7.16
CA LEU A 55 -0.62 -3.25 -8.03
C LEU A 55 -0.36 -1.89 -8.69
N ARG A 56 -0.27 -1.87 -10.01
CA ARG A 56 -0.14 -0.66 -10.83
C ARG A 56 -1.43 -0.45 -11.61
N TRP A 57 -1.90 0.79 -11.69
CA TRP A 57 -3.11 1.10 -12.44
C TRP A 57 -3.04 2.42 -13.20
N TRP A 58 -3.78 2.44 -14.30
CA TRP A 58 -4.00 3.55 -15.22
C TRP A 58 -5.50 3.64 -15.51
N PRO A 59 -5.98 4.70 -16.19
CA PRO A 59 -7.32 4.71 -16.77
C PRO A 59 -7.58 3.46 -17.61
N GLY A 60 -8.52 2.61 -17.17
CA GLY A 60 -8.97 1.42 -17.89
C GLY A 60 -8.05 0.18 -17.83
N ARG A 61 -6.90 0.25 -17.14
CA ARG A 61 -5.95 -0.88 -17.07
C ARG A 61 -5.35 -1.03 -15.68
N ARG A 62 -5.15 -2.29 -15.27
CA ARG A 62 -4.45 -2.63 -14.02
C ARG A 62 -3.53 -3.82 -14.25
N VAL A 63 -2.42 -3.85 -13.54
CA VAL A 63 -1.42 -4.92 -13.60
C VAL A 63 -0.94 -5.22 -12.18
N LEU A 64 -1.03 -6.49 -11.80
CA LEU A 64 -0.33 -7.02 -10.63
C LEU A 64 0.99 -7.62 -11.11
N GLU A 65 2.11 -7.11 -10.62
CA GLU A 65 3.43 -7.61 -11.02
C GLU A 65 4.42 -7.66 -9.86
N SER A 66 5.40 -8.55 -10.00
CA SER A 66 6.59 -8.53 -9.18
C SER A 66 7.59 -7.54 -9.77
N ARG A 67 8.07 -6.60 -8.97
CA ARG A 67 9.01 -5.56 -9.41
C ARG A 67 9.92 -5.15 -8.26
N ALA A 68 11.19 -4.93 -8.59
CA ALA A 68 12.15 -4.40 -7.65
C ALA A 68 11.76 -2.99 -7.19
N ALA A 69 12.02 -2.69 -5.92
CA ALA A 69 11.93 -1.33 -5.39
C ALA A 69 12.92 -0.40 -6.09
N CYS A 70 12.65 0.89 -6.04
CA CYS A 70 13.53 1.92 -6.55
C CYS A 70 14.89 1.86 -5.83
N ALA A 71 15.98 1.92 -6.60
CA ALA A 71 17.34 1.77 -6.08
C ALA A 71 17.88 3.04 -5.38
N VAL A 72 17.12 4.13 -5.42
CA VAL A 72 17.53 5.41 -4.84
C VAL A 72 17.39 5.37 -3.31
N ALA A 73 18.41 5.88 -2.63
CA ALA A 73 18.43 6.07 -1.19
C ALA A 73 18.79 7.52 -0.86
N ALA A 74 18.22 8.04 0.22
CA ALA A 74 18.61 9.33 0.79
C ALA A 74 19.98 9.22 1.48
N ASP A 75 20.65 10.35 1.70
CA ASP A 75 21.93 10.41 2.40
C ASP A 75 21.88 9.83 3.84
N GLY A 76 20.68 9.81 4.45
CA GLY A 76 20.40 9.19 5.75
C GLY A 76 20.19 7.67 5.72
N GLY A 77 20.30 7.03 4.55
CA GLY A 77 20.16 5.58 4.37
C GLY A 77 18.73 5.09 4.16
N GLU A 78 17.73 5.96 4.23
CA GLU A 78 16.35 5.63 3.87
C GLU A 78 16.24 5.31 2.38
N ARG A 79 15.58 4.20 2.06
CA ARG A 79 15.42 3.73 0.67
C ARG A 79 14.05 4.11 0.14
N CYS A 80 13.99 4.43 -1.15
CA CYS A 80 12.72 4.63 -1.83
C CYS A 80 11.94 3.30 -1.85
N ARG A 81 10.72 3.33 -1.32
CA ARG A 81 9.88 2.15 -1.11
C ARG A 81 9.07 1.78 -2.34
N VAL A 82 8.74 2.74 -3.20
CA VAL A 82 7.96 2.54 -4.44
C VAL A 82 8.78 1.84 -5.54
N PRO A 83 8.15 1.21 -6.55
CA PRO A 83 8.86 0.38 -7.51
C PRO A 83 9.79 1.18 -8.44
N ALA A 84 10.80 0.52 -8.99
CA ALA A 84 11.76 1.13 -9.91
C ALA A 84 11.06 1.75 -11.14
N GLY A 85 11.39 3.00 -11.47
CA GLY A 85 10.79 3.75 -12.58
C GLY A 85 9.43 4.38 -12.26
N HIS A 86 9.10 4.54 -10.97
CA HIS A 86 7.91 5.27 -10.55
C HIS A 86 7.92 6.74 -11.01
N GLU A 87 6.72 7.30 -11.16
CA GLU A 87 6.53 8.73 -11.38
C GLU A 87 6.62 9.51 -10.05
N GLY A 88 6.85 10.83 -10.15
CA GLY A 88 6.95 11.72 -8.98
C GLY A 88 8.23 11.57 -8.15
N GLY A 89 8.27 12.24 -7.01
CA GLY A 89 9.36 12.21 -6.04
C GLY A 89 9.52 10.87 -5.33
N HIS A 90 10.63 10.71 -4.62
CA HIS A 90 10.93 9.48 -3.89
C HIS A 90 10.14 9.39 -2.59
N SER A 91 9.77 8.19 -2.17
CA SER A 91 8.86 7.98 -1.03
C SER A 91 9.39 8.52 0.32
N PHE A 92 10.70 8.76 0.44
CA PHE A 92 11.31 9.35 1.64
C PHE A 92 11.16 10.88 1.67
N ASP A 93 10.85 11.51 0.53
CA ASP A 93 10.55 12.95 0.44
C ASP A 93 9.05 13.25 0.67
N LEU A 94 8.23 12.20 0.87
CA LEU A 94 6.77 12.29 0.98
C LEU A 94 6.33 12.14 2.43
N ALA A 95 5.23 12.83 2.76
CA ALA A 95 4.56 12.69 4.05
C ALA A 95 4.21 11.22 4.32
N VAL A 96 4.50 10.76 5.53
CA VAL A 96 4.18 9.39 5.96
C VAL A 96 2.65 9.22 6.00
N ARG A 97 2.15 8.09 5.46
CA ARG A 97 0.73 7.74 5.60
C ARG A 97 0.35 7.70 7.08
N PRO A 98 -0.77 8.31 7.50
CA PRO A 98 -1.16 8.33 8.90
C PRO A 98 -1.48 6.96 9.55
N ASP A 99 -1.45 5.82 8.85
CA ASP A 99 -1.86 4.53 9.43
C ASP A 99 -1.04 3.32 8.92
N ALA A 100 0.20 3.17 9.41
CA ALA A 100 0.92 1.90 9.38
C ALA A 100 1.38 1.41 10.78
N ASP A 101 1.40 2.30 11.79
CA ASP A 101 1.80 2.01 13.18
C ASP A 101 0.61 2.04 14.17
N GLY A 102 -0.62 1.84 13.67
CA GLY A 102 -1.87 1.92 14.45
C GLY A 102 -2.58 0.59 14.67
N ALA A 103 -1.95 -0.55 14.35
CA ALA A 103 -2.49 -1.86 14.73
C ALA A 103 -2.14 -2.18 16.18
N ASP A 104 -2.61 -1.35 17.12
CA ASP A 104 -2.62 -1.71 18.53
C ASP A 104 -3.58 -2.89 18.73
N GLN A 105 -2.97 -3.99 19.10
CA GLN A 105 -3.57 -5.26 19.39
C GLN A 105 -4.35 -5.13 20.69
N VAL A 106 -5.68 -4.94 20.62
CA VAL A 106 -6.54 -5.31 21.75
C VAL A 106 -7.20 -6.65 21.44
N VAL A 107 -6.46 -7.66 21.84
CA VAL A 107 -6.91 -9.03 22.10
C VAL A 107 -8.12 -9.05 23.05
N ALA A 108 -9.11 -9.85 22.67
CA ALA A 108 -10.06 -10.60 23.49
C ALA A 108 -10.61 -9.95 24.79
N ASP A 109 -11.92 -9.69 24.81
CA ASP A 109 -12.74 -10.22 25.91
C ASP A 109 -13.91 -11.01 25.33
N ALA A 110 -13.68 -12.32 25.22
CA ALA A 110 -14.73 -13.30 25.05
C ALA A 110 -15.48 -13.43 26.38
N GLY A 111 -16.41 -12.51 26.66
CA GLY A 111 -17.36 -12.59 27.75
C GLY A 111 -18.51 -13.56 27.44
N TRP A 112 -18.20 -14.84 27.20
CA TRP A 112 -19.20 -15.91 27.23
C TRP A 112 -19.52 -16.22 28.70
N LEU A 113 -20.67 -15.73 29.20
CA LEU A 113 -21.33 -16.30 30.37
C LEU A 113 -22.79 -16.61 30.02
N GLY A 114 -22.96 -17.68 29.26
CA GLY A 114 -24.14 -18.52 29.39
C GLY A 114 -24.07 -19.28 30.72
N GLY A 115 -25.06 -19.11 31.59
CA GLY A 115 -25.14 -19.83 32.84
C GLY A 115 -26.42 -19.56 33.63
N ARG A 116 -27.46 -20.39 33.34
CA ARG A 116 -28.52 -20.93 34.23
C ARG A 116 -28.63 -20.25 35.62
N ARG A 117 -29.79 -19.80 36.09
CA ARG A 117 -31.05 -20.53 36.34
C ARG A 117 -32.17 -19.52 36.53
#